data_AF-A0A7Z9MX61-F1
#
_entry.id   AF-A0A7Z9MX61-F1
#
_cell.length_a   1.000
_cell.length_b   1.000
_cell.length_c   1.000
_cell.angle_alpha   90.00
_cell.angle_beta   90.00
_cell.angle_gamma   90.00
#
_symmetry.space_group_name_H-M   'P 1'
#
loop_
_entity.id
_entity.type
_entity.pdbx_description
1 polymer ?
#
loop_
_entity_poly.entity_id
_entity_poly.type
_entity_poly.pdbx_seq_one_letter_code
_entity_poly.pdbx_strand_id
1 'polypeptide(L)'
;KKIGKEILHQVIDRLPGVSLNFPNGLRADQLDDEFLDLLEKAGTVHMALAVETASPRLQKVVGKNLKIEKTRGMIEHASKRFVLGVFYMIGFP
;
A
#
# COMPACT_ATOMS: atom_id res chain seq x y z
N LYS A 1 9.62 0.75 7.17
CA LYS A 1 8.74 -0.36 7.64
C LYS A 1 8.56 -0.38 9.15
N LYS A 2 9.64 -0.48 9.95
CA LYS A 2 9.60 -0.56 11.43
C LYS A 2 8.72 0.53 12.07
N ILE A 3 8.99 1.79 11.78
CA ILE A 3 8.22 2.94 12.29
C ILE A 3 6.72 2.85 11.93
N GLY A 4 6.40 2.43 10.71
CA GLY A 4 5.00 2.29 10.28
C GLY A 4 4.24 1.25 11.11
N LYS A 5 4.85 0.09 11.39
CA LYS A 5 4.27 -0.94 12.25
C LYS A 5 4.11 -0.44 13.69
N GLU A 6 5.11 0.24 14.23
CA GLU A 6 5.07 0.84 15.58
C GLU A 6 3.95 1.88 15.73
N ILE A 7 3.70 2.68 14.70
CA ILE A 7 2.58 3.63 14.68
C ILE A 7 1.25 2.87 14.66
N LEU A 8 1.11 1.83 13.83
CA LEU A 8 -0.13 1.04 13.77
C LEU A 8 -0.44 0.37 15.11
N HIS A 9 0.56 -0.16 15.82
CA HIS A 9 0.38 -0.66 17.18
C HIS A 9 -0.16 0.42 18.12
N GLN A 10 0.41 1.62 18.10
CA GLN A 10 -0.08 2.72 18.94
C GLN A 10 -1.50 3.15 18.56
N VAL A 11 -1.86 3.11 17.27
CA VAL A 11 -3.22 3.40 16.82
C VAL A 11 -4.20 2.34 17.36
N ILE A 12 -3.86 1.06 17.25
CA ILE A 12 -4.67 -0.05 17.78
C ILE A 12 -4.90 0.13 19.29
N ASP A 13 -3.85 0.46 20.04
CA ASP A 13 -3.92 0.54 21.50
C ASP A 13 -4.62 1.82 22.00
N ARG A 14 -4.48 2.95 21.27
CA ARG A 14 -4.85 4.28 21.77
C ARG A 14 -6.07 4.90 21.09
N LEU A 15 -6.44 4.42 19.90
CA LEU A 15 -7.52 4.97 19.09
C LEU A 15 -8.54 3.88 18.69
N PRO A 16 -9.17 3.19 19.66
CA PRO A 16 -10.12 2.13 19.35
C PRO A 16 -11.32 2.68 18.57
N GLY A 17 -11.71 1.97 17.50
CA GLY A 17 -12.84 2.36 16.64
C GLY A 17 -12.54 3.42 15.58
N VAL A 18 -11.28 3.88 15.45
CA VAL A 18 -10.89 4.79 14.37
C VAL A 18 -11.03 4.12 13.00
N SER A 19 -11.36 4.92 11.98
CA SER A 19 -11.35 4.50 10.59
C SER A 19 -10.20 5.18 9.84
N LEU A 20 -9.22 4.41 9.38
CA LEU A 20 -8.08 4.93 8.64
C LEU A 20 -8.31 4.88 7.13
N ASN A 21 -7.85 5.92 6.44
CA ASN A 21 -7.92 6.05 5.00
C ASN A 21 -6.56 6.52 4.47
N PHE A 22 -6.01 5.81 3.47
CA PHE A 22 -4.72 6.14 2.85
C PHE A 22 -4.88 6.53 1.37
N PRO A 23 -5.43 7.72 1.06
CA PRO A 23 -5.74 8.11 -0.32
C PRO A 23 -4.50 8.49 -1.14
N ASN A 24 -3.38 8.82 -0.51
CA ASN A 24 -2.19 9.36 -1.18
C ASN A 24 -1.36 8.31 -1.92
N GLY A 25 -1.75 7.02 -1.87
CA GLY A 25 -1.03 5.95 -2.52
C GLY A 25 0.13 5.42 -1.67
N LEU A 26 0.00 4.20 -1.16
CA LEU A 26 1.10 3.47 -0.54
C LEU A 26 1.91 2.73 -1.60
N ARG A 27 3.18 2.48 -1.29
CA ARG A 27 4.08 1.72 -2.15
C ARG A 27 3.95 0.24 -1.84
N ALA A 28 3.26 -0.52 -2.69
CA ALA A 28 2.87 -1.89 -2.38
C ALA A 28 4.06 -2.86 -2.18
N ASP A 29 5.16 -2.70 -2.93
CA ASP A 29 6.35 -3.54 -2.75
C ASP A 29 7.08 -3.35 -1.40
N GLN A 30 6.74 -2.30 -0.65
CA GLN A 30 7.23 -2.04 0.70
C GLN A 30 6.32 -2.60 1.80
N LEU A 31 5.14 -3.13 1.45
CA LEU A 31 4.29 -3.83 2.41
C LEU A 31 4.73 -5.31 2.55
N ASP A 32 4.18 -5.96 3.55
CA ASP A 32 4.25 -7.39 3.84
C ASP A 32 2.96 -7.78 4.58
N ASP A 33 2.73 -9.09 4.75
CA ASP A 33 1.47 -9.59 5.32
C ASP A 33 1.21 -9.08 6.74
N GLU A 34 2.25 -9.03 7.58
CA GLU A 34 2.15 -8.43 8.92
C GLU A 34 1.71 -6.96 8.87
N PHE A 35 2.17 -6.21 7.87
CA PHE A 35 1.73 -4.81 7.69
C PHE A 35 0.24 -4.74 7.35
N LEU A 36 -0.28 -5.65 6.51
CA LEU A 36 -1.71 -5.71 6.20
C LEU A 36 -2.52 -6.12 7.43
N ASP A 37 -2.05 -7.10 8.21
CA ASP A 37 -2.70 -7.53 9.45
C ASP A 37 -2.81 -6.37 10.45
N LEU A 38 -1.75 -5.55 10.56
CA LEU A 38 -1.77 -4.37 11.42
C LEU A 38 -2.68 -3.26 10.88
N LEU A 39 -2.70 -3.02 9.57
CA LEU A 39 -3.61 -2.04 8.95
C LEU A 39 -5.07 -2.41 9.18
N GLU A 40 -5.41 -3.69 9.04
CA GLU A 40 -6.75 -4.23 9.29
C GLU A 40 -7.15 -4.06 10.77
N LYS A 41 -6.29 -4.47 11.70
CA LYS A 41 -6.53 -4.28 13.15
C LYS A 41 -6.62 -2.81 13.55
N ALA A 42 -5.87 -1.93 12.90
CA ALA A 42 -5.89 -0.49 13.14
C ALA A 42 -7.13 0.23 12.57
N GLY A 43 -8.07 -0.51 11.97
CA GLY A 43 -9.31 0.05 11.44
C GLY A 43 -9.16 0.69 10.06
N THR A 44 -8.21 0.23 9.24
CA THR A 44 -8.09 0.73 7.87
C THR A 44 -9.27 0.26 7.02
N VAL A 45 -9.95 1.19 6.37
CA VAL A 45 -11.10 0.91 5.51
C VAL A 45 -10.69 0.97 4.03
N HIS A 46 -9.98 2.03 3.66
CA HIS A 46 -9.57 2.28 2.29
C HIS A 46 -8.09 2.60 2.18
N MET A 47 -7.46 2.11 1.12
CA MET A 47 -6.12 2.53 0.73
C MET A 47 -5.99 2.59 -0.79
N ALA A 48 -5.15 3.51 -1.25
CA ALA A 48 -4.66 3.51 -2.60
C ALA A 48 -3.26 2.89 -2.67
N LEU A 49 -2.94 2.17 -3.74
CA LEU A 49 -1.60 1.68 -4.05
C LEU A 49 -1.06 2.34 -5.32
N ALA A 50 0.10 2.98 -5.23
CA ALA A 50 0.67 3.73 -6.34
C ALA A 50 1.59 2.84 -7.20
N VAL A 51 1.05 2.26 -8.28
CA VAL A 51 1.80 1.44 -9.24
C VAL A 51 2.46 2.29 -10.32
N GLU A 52 1.74 3.30 -10.82
CA GLU A 52 2.10 4.22 -11.90
C GLU A 52 2.33 3.54 -13.26
N THR A 53 3.23 2.57 -13.35
CA THR A 53 3.52 1.83 -14.57
C THR A 53 4.05 0.43 -14.24
N ALA A 54 3.76 -0.57 -15.08
CA ALA A 54 4.38 -1.89 -14.96
C ALA A 54 5.55 -2.08 -15.94
N SER A 55 5.80 -1.11 -16.84
CA SER A 55 6.84 -1.22 -17.85
C SER A 55 8.24 -1.09 -17.20
N PRO A 56 9.14 -2.07 -17.38
CA PRO A 56 10.49 -2.00 -16.82
C PRO A 56 11.28 -0.78 -17.31
N ARG A 57 11.08 -0.35 -18.55
CA ARG A 57 11.70 0.87 -19.10
C ARG A 57 11.20 2.08 -18.33
N LEU A 58 9.88 2.24 -18.22
CA LEU A 58 9.27 3.42 -17.58
C LEU A 58 9.54 3.46 -16.08
N GLN A 59 9.57 2.31 -15.39
CA GLN A 59 9.96 2.20 -13.98
C GLN A 59 11.35 2.80 -13.70
N LYS A 60 12.29 2.68 -14.65
CA LYS A 60 13.62 3.31 -14.57
C LYS A 60 13.53 4.83 -14.80
N VAL A 61 12.77 5.26 -15.82
CA VAL A 61 12.58 6.69 -16.15
C VAL A 61 11.97 7.46 -14.98
N VAL A 62 10.93 6.93 -14.34
CA VAL A 62 10.26 7.57 -13.21
C VAL A 62 10.97 7.33 -11.87
N GLY A 63 12.05 6.54 -11.87
CA GLY A 63 12.84 6.23 -10.67
C GLY A 63 12.11 5.34 -9.65
N LYS A 64 10.92 4.83 -9.95
CA LYS A 64 10.11 4.11 -8.96
C LYS A 64 10.63 2.69 -8.71
N ASN A 65 11.14 2.00 -9.73
CA ASN A 65 11.81 0.71 -9.61
C ASN A 65 11.07 -0.31 -8.69
N LEU A 66 9.76 -0.49 -8.91
CA LEU A 66 8.94 -1.42 -8.15
C LEU A 66 9.40 -2.86 -8.35
N LYS A 67 9.33 -3.66 -7.28
CA LYS A 67 9.35 -5.12 -7.39
C LYS A 67 7.98 -5.57 -7.91
N ILE A 68 7.83 -5.71 -9.24
CA ILE A 68 6.54 -5.91 -9.91
C ILE A 68 5.78 -7.14 -9.38
N GLU A 69 6.42 -8.31 -9.31
CA GLU A 69 5.73 -9.52 -8.80
C GLU A 69 5.27 -9.37 -7.36
N LYS A 70 6.11 -8.77 -6.51
CA LYS A 70 5.73 -8.48 -5.12
C LYS A 70 4.58 -7.48 -5.04
N THR A 71 4.60 -6.46 -5.89
CA THR A 71 3.54 -5.45 -6.01
C THR A 71 2.22 -6.13 -6.38
N ARG A 72 2.23 -7.02 -7.38
CA ARG A 72 1.07 -7.78 -7.82
C ARG A 72 0.47 -8.63 -6.70
N GLY A 73 1.31 -9.43 -6.02
CA GLY A 73 0.85 -10.25 -4.89
C GLY A 73 0.27 -9.41 -3.75
N MET A 74 0.89 -8.27 -3.45
CA MET A 74 0.40 -7.37 -2.41
C MET A 74 -0.93 -6.71 -2.77
N ILE A 75 -1.13 -6.33 -4.03
CA ILE A 75 -2.43 -5.83 -4.52
C ILE A 75 -3.51 -6.90 -4.32
N GLU A 76 -3.22 -8.16 -4.65
CA GLU A 76 -4.17 -9.27 -4.46
C GLU A 76 -4.49 -9.53 -2.98
N HIS A 77 -3.50 -9.42 -2.09
CA HIS A 77 -3.72 -9.61 -0.65
C HIS A 77 -4.53 -8.44 -0.07
N ALA A 78 -4.21 -7.21 -0.46
CA ALA A 78 -4.89 -6.01 0.04
C ALA A 78 -6.34 -5.92 -0.47
N SER A 79 -6.62 -6.32 -1.73
CA SER A 79 -7.97 -6.23 -2.31
C SER A 79 -9.00 -7.13 -1.64
N LYS A 80 -8.54 -8.17 -0.92
CA LYS A 80 -9.40 -9.08 -0.14
C LYS A 80 -9.79 -8.51 1.23
N ARG A 81 -9.13 -7.44 1.69
CA ARG A 81 -9.25 -6.90 3.06
C ARG A 81 -9.74 -5.45 3.11
N PHE A 82 -9.48 -4.67 2.07
CA PHE A 82 -9.71 -3.23 2.06
C PHE A 82 -10.45 -2.80 0.79
N VAL A 83 -11.14 -1.66 0.87
CA VAL A 83 -11.51 -0.93 -0.35
C VAL A 83 -10.23 -0.43 -0.99
N LEU A 84 -9.89 -0.95 -2.17
CA LEU A 84 -8.58 -0.74 -2.78
C LEU A 84 -8.68 0.12 -4.04
N GLY A 85 -7.96 1.25 -4.04
CA GLY A 85 -7.63 1.99 -5.25
C GLY A 85 -6.24 1.61 -5.77
N VAL A 86 -6.04 1.59 -7.09
CA VAL A 86 -4.71 1.42 -7.68
C VAL A 86 -4.46 2.55 -8.67
N PHE A 87 -3.37 3.29 -8.48
CA PHE A 87 -3.04 4.42 -9.34
C PHE A 87 -2.11 3.99 -10.47
N TYR A 88 -2.55 4.27 -11.69
CA TYR A 88 -1.81 4.10 -12.93
C TYR A 88 -1.66 5.45 -13.62
N MET A 89 -0.56 5.63 -14.33
CA MET A 89 -0.27 6.81 -15.13
C MET A 89 0.02 6.37 -16.56
N ILE A 90 -0.66 7.03 -17.49
CA ILE A 90 -0.49 6.83 -18.93
C ILE A 90 0.16 8.09 -19.50
N GLY A 91 1.02 7.93 -20.52
CA GLY A 91 1.68 9.05 -21.18
C GLY A 91 3.06 9.43 -20.61
N PHE A 92 3.72 8.52 -19.88
CA PHE A 92 5.14 8.70 -19.59
C PHE A 92 5.97 8.69 -20.90
N PRO A 93 7.06 9.48 -20.98
CA PRO A 93 7.95 9.51 -22.14
C PRO A 93 8.64 8.15 -22.41
#